data_AF-A0A810DYR6-F1
#
_entry.id   AF-A0A810DYR6-F1
#
_cell.length_a   1.000
_cell.length_b   1.000
_cell.length_c   1.000
_cell.angle_alpha   90.00
_cell.angle_beta   90.00
_cell.angle_gamma   90.00
#
_symmetry.space_group_name_H-M   'P 1'
#
loop_
_entity.id
_entity.type
_entity.pdbx_description
1 polymer ?
#
loop_
_entity_poly.entity_id
_entity_poly.type
_entity_poly.pdbx_seq_one_letter_code
_entity_poly.pdbx_strand_id
1 'polypeptide(L)'
;MKHWGKILLCGALLLGSAPTIAPGTTSAAGGVRIILDGYPLPFPVEPSVMSGTTMVPFRAISEAMGITVQWNQSAKKITAFRLDKSGVKKVVLTLGSKTALVNGGSVKLAVAPQTIRGTTMIPLSFFSQQFGANVAWNQQAKTVSITSPKTEMYTLGFYAISSYSEYALLPDFDAMAFGWSRLDKNGELTTTGADHYWPPADGDTTPEYIVENSGAGGTTPYLMVYSGDDGLEVTKNLEDKALQERTIANIMDLAVQKGFKGIVLDLEGLGMTGDKAKAAADYNAFVKNLSGKARAQGLKLSIAVHPINSSYNGYDYKTLASLADDLIVMAYAYGDQKSPEPTSKVDEAIRLALKQTTKDKLVLGVSLASENESSVNTKIGLAKRYGLKGIAVWRLGLIGQKAWSEMNKSVELSE
;
A
#
# COMPACT_ATOMS: atom_id res chain seq x y z
N MET A 1 -4.89 -61.60 15.49
CA MET A 1 -4.89 -62.15 16.86
C MET A 1 -4.25 -61.08 17.75
N LYS A 2 -5.03 -60.19 18.39
CA LYS A 2 -5.65 -60.34 19.73
C LYS A 2 -4.64 -60.73 20.82
N HIS A 3 -4.31 -59.77 21.70
CA HIS A 3 -4.52 -59.72 23.16
C HIS A 3 -3.52 -58.70 23.78
N TRP A 4 -3.94 -57.55 24.36
CA TRP A 4 -4.49 -57.32 25.72
C TRP A 4 -3.61 -57.94 26.82
N GLY A 5 -3.18 -57.30 27.91
CA GLY A 5 -3.45 -56.02 28.55
C GLY A 5 -2.94 -56.09 30.01
N LYS A 6 -2.90 -54.95 30.73
CA LYS A 6 -2.92 -54.76 32.21
C LYS A 6 -2.81 -53.25 32.45
N ILE A 7 -3.90 -52.48 32.55
CA ILE A 7 -4.79 -52.25 33.71
C ILE A 7 -4.02 -51.89 34.99
N LEU A 8 -4.12 -50.61 35.36
CA LEU A 8 -4.09 -50.13 36.74
C LEU A 8 -5.27 -49.18 36.91
N LEU A 9 -6.08 -49.49 37.92
CA LEU A 9 -7.44 -49.00 38.15
C LEU A 9 -7.44 -47.79 39.11
N CYS A 10 -8.45 -46.96 38.90
CA CYS A 10 -8.84 -45.69 39.51
C CYS A 10 -8.81 -45.56 41.04
N GLY A 11 -8.64 -44.31 41.48
CA GLY A 11 -9.05 -43.79 42.79
C GLY A 11 -9.56 -42.35 42.71
N ALA A 12 -10.88 -42.21 42.65
CA ALA A 12 -11.77 -41.11 43.05
C ALA A 12 -11.31 -39.63 43.09
N LEU A 13 -12.09 -38.75 42.42
CA LEU A 13 -12.94 -37.71 43.05
C LEU A 13 -13.58 -36.83 41.95
N LEU A 14 -14.84 -37.13 41.60
CA LEU A 14 -15.69 -36.26 40.79
C LEU A 14 -16.40 -35.27 41.72
N LEU A 15 -15.83 -34.08 41.89
CA LEU A 15 -16.55 -32.91 42.37
C LEU A 15 -17.17 -32.23 41.16
N GLY A 16 -18.51 -32.25 41.09
CA GLY A 16 -19.27 -31.56 40.06
C GLY A 16 -19.08 -30.06 40.15
N SER A 17 -18.30 -29.49 39.23
CA SER A 17 -18.31 -28.07 38.93
C SER A 17 -19.41 -27.80 37.91
N ALA A 18 -20.50 -27.15 38.36
CA ALA A 18 -21.45 -26.53 37.45
C ALA A 18 -20.70 -25.58 36.50
N PRO A 19 -21.06 -25.49 35.22
CA PRO A 19 -20.45 -24.51 34.32
C PRO A 19 -20.79 -23.12 34.84
N THR A 20 -19.79 -22.44 35.40
CA THR A 20 -19.84 -21.01 35.61
C THR A 20 -19.91 -20.39 34.21
N ILE A 21 -21.11 -19.96 33.83
CA ILE A 21 -21.30 -19.06 32.70
C ILE A 21 -20.49 -17.83 33.04
N ALA A 22 -19.28 -17.72 32.47
CA ALA A 22 -18.52 -16.48 32.51
C ALA A 22 -19.47 -15.39 31.97
N PRO A 23 -19.71 -14.30 32.72
CA PRO A 23 -20.51 -13.21 32.20
C PRO A 23 -19.82 -12.78 30.89
N GLY A 24 -20.53 -13.00 29.78
CA GLY A 24 -20.08 -12.56 28.48
C GLY A 24 -19.70 -11.10 28.61
N THR A 25 -18.46 -10.78 28.26
CA THR A 25 -18.01 -9.40 28.15
C THR A 25 -18.95 -8.72 27.16
N THR A 26 -19.92 -7.99 27.70
CA THR A 26 -20.78 -7.11 26.94
C THR A 26 -19.85 -6.11 26.28
N SER A 27 -19.67 -6.28 24.96
CA SER A 27 -18.97 -5.31 24.13
C SER A 27 -19.54 -3.94 24.42
N ALA A 28 -18.65 -3.01 24.79
CA ALA A 28 -18.99 -1.68 25.25
C ALA A 28 -20.03 -1.01 24.33
N ALA A 29 -21.05 -0.43 24.97
CA ALA A 29 -22.15 0.28 24.32
C ALA A 29 -21.63 1.28 23.26
N GLY A 30 -22.13 1.11 22.03
CA GLY A 30 -21.60 1.72 20.81
C GLY A 30 -21.70 3.25 20.73
N GLY A 31 -20.53 3.88 20.67
CA GLY A 31 -20.32 5.24 20.15
C GLY A 31 -20.38 5.29 18.62
N VAL A 32 -20.51 6.50 18.07
CA VAL A 32 -20.57 6.73 16.62
C VAL A 32 -19.20 6.44 15.99
N ARG A 33 -19.17 5.93 14.75
CA ARG A 33 -17.93 5.70 13.98
C ARG A 33 -17.92 6.48 12.67
N ILE A 34 -16.74 6.86 12.21
CA ILE A 34 -16.49 7.33 10.85
C ILE A 34 -15.55 6.33 10.19
N ILE A 35 -15.97 5.75 9.06
CA ILE A 35 -15.19 4.86 8.22
C ILE A 35 -14.90 5.60 6.91
N LEU A 36 -13.62 5.79 6.60
CA LEU A 36 -13.16 6.37 5.34
C LEU A 36 -12.44 5.28 4.55
N ASP A 37 -12.90 5.01 3.34
CA ASP A 37 -12.36 3.98 2.45
C ASP A 37 -12.19 2.62 3.15
N GLY A 38 -13.24 2.18 3.86
CA GLY A 38 -13.24 0.89 4.56
C GLY A 38 -12.45 0.85 5.87
N TYR A 39 -11.74 1.92 6.25
CA TYR A 39 -10.95 1.97 7.47
C TYR A 39 -11.40 3.04 8.48
N PRO A 40 -11.35 2.79 9.81
CA PRO A 40 -11.72 3.79 10.80
C PRO A 40 -10.88 5.07 10.69
N LEU A 41 -11.58 6.20 10.73
CA LEU A 41 -11.00 7.53 10.82
C LEU A 41 -11.18 8.05 12.25
N PRO A 42 -10.09 8.32 13.01
CA PRO A 42 -10.19 9.03 14.27
C PRO A 42 -10.72 10.44 14.07
N PHE A 43 -11.55 10.91 15.01
CA PHE A 43 -12.12 12.25 14.99
C PHE A 43 -12.18 12.84 16.39
N PRO A 44 -12.07 14.17 16.53
CA PRO A 44 -12.04 14.84 17.83
C PRO A 44 -13.43 14.96 18.48
N VAL A 45 -14.49 14.92 17.67
CA VAL A 45 -15.89 15.10 18.11
C VAL A 45 -16.77 14.15 17.32
N GLU A 46 -17.67 13.45 18.01
CA GLU A 46 -18.61 12.51 17.39
C GLU A 46 -19.52 13.22 16.39
N PRO A 47 -19.86 12.57 15.26
CA PRO A 47 -20.95 13.02 14.41
C PRO A 47 -22.25 13.18 15.19
N SER A 48 -23.02 14.22 14.87
CA SER A 48 -24.26 14.56 15.56
C SER A 48 -25.37 14.86 14.56
N VAL A 49 -26.61 14.51 14.88
CA VAL A 49 -27.76 14.89 14.04
C VAL A 49 -28.30 16.24 14.51
N MET A 50 -28.42 17.19 13.59
CA MET A 50 -29.00 18.52 13.82
C MET A 50 -30.09 18.78 12.80
N SER A 51 -31.32 19.01 13.27
CA SER A 51 -32.49 19.26 12.39
C SER A 51 -32.61 18.22 11.26
N GLY A 52 -32.45 16.93 11.61
CA GLY A 52 -32.49 15.82 10.65
C GLY A 52 -31.27 15.68 9.73
N THR A 53 -30.22 16.50 9.90
CA THR A 53 -28.99 16.46 9.10
C THR A 53 -27.83 15.89 9.93
N THR A 54 -27.17 14.85 9.42
CA THR A 54 -25.93 14.33 10.02
C THR A 54 -24.80 15.33 9.82
N MET A 55 -24.25 15.83 10.92
CA MET A 55 -23.14 16.77 10.98
C MET A 55 -21.86 16.03 11.34
N VAL A 56 -20.77 16.29 10.62
CA VAL A 56 -19.49 15.58 10.76
C VAL A 56 -18.30 16.55 10.89
N PRO A 57 -17.18 16.13 11.52
CA PRO A 57 -15.98 16.95 11.66
C PRO A 57 -15.35 17.27 10.30
N PHE A 58 -15.42 18.55 9.89
CA PHE A 58 -14.99 18.94 8.55
C PHE A 58 -13.49 18.67 8.31
N ARG A 59 -12.65 19.14 9.24
CA ARG A 59 -11.19 19.08 9.10
C ARG A 59 -10.69 17.65 9.03
N ALA A 60 -11.10 16.79 9.97
CA ALA A 60 -10.62 15.42 10.07
C ALA A 60 -10.89 14.61 8.78
N ILE A 61 -12.12 14.72 8.24
CA ILE A 61 -12.48 14.04 6.98
C ILE A 61 -11.75 14.68 5.80
N SER A 62 -11.70 16.01 5.73
CA SER A 62 -11.08 16.72 4.61
C SER A 62 -9.58 16.40 4.49
N GLU A 63 -8.84 16.51 5.58
CA GLU A 63 -7.40 16.24 5.60
C GLU A 63 -7.11 14.77 5.28
N ALA A 64 -7.94 13.84 5.77
CA ALA A 64 -7.83 12.42 5.43
C ALA A 64 -8.17 12.10 3.97
N MET A 65 -8.84 13.00 3.24
CA MET A 65 -9.08 12.93 1.80
C MET A 65 -8.06 13.76 0.99
N GLY A 66 -6.96 14.21 1.60
CA GLY A 66 -5.93 15.02 0.94
C GLY A 66 -6.32 16.49 0.71
N ILE A 67 -7.38 16.98 1.36
CA ILE A 67 -7.85 18.36 1.23
C ILE A 67 -7.16 19.23 2.28
N THR A 68 -6.46 20.27 1.84
CA THR A 68 -5.80 21.23 2.72
C THR A 68 -6.83 22.17 3.33
N VAL A 69 -6.88 22.29 4.66
CA VAL A 69 -7.86 23.12 5.37
C VAL A 69 -7.19 24.25 6.16
N GLN A 70 -7.53 25.49 5.83
CA GLN A 70 -7.09 26.69 6.51
C GLN A 70 -8.22 27.34 7.30
N TRP A 71 -7.92 27.86 8.48
CA TRP A 71 -8.87 28.57 9.33
C TRP A 71 -8.48 30.04 9.47
N ASN A 72 -9.43 30.94 9.24
CA ASN A 72 -9.31 32.35 9.55
C ASN A 72 -10.28 32.71 10.67
N GLN A 73 -9.73 32.96 11.86
CA GLN A 73 -10.50 33.25 13.07
C GLN A 73 -11.24 34.59 13.00
N SER A 74 -10.58 35.65 12.54
CA SER A 74 -11.17 37.00 12.46
C SER A 74 -12.39 37.04 11.53
N ALA A 75 -12.30 36.35 10.39
CA ALA A 75 -13.37 36.27 9.41
C ALA A 75 -14.37 35.14 9.69
N LYS A 76 -14.09 34.28 10.69
CA LYS A 76 -14.83 33.04 10.97
C LYS A 76 -15.01 32.15 9.72
N LYS A 77 -13.94 32.07 8.90
CA LYS A 77 -13.94 31.39 7.60
C LYS A 77 -12.99 30.19 7.57
N ILE A 78 -13.45 29.12 6.96
CA ILE A 78 -12.64 27.96 6.60
C ILE A 78 -12.42 28.00 5.10
N THR A 79 -11.18 27.88 4.66
CA THR A 79 -10.84 27.72 3.25
C THR A 79 -10.22 26.35 3.04
N ALA A 80 -10.82 25.56 2.16
CA ALA A 80 -10.35 24.24 1.81
C ALA A 80 -9.91 24.19 0.35
N PHE A 81 -8.78 23.53 0.08
CA PHE A 81 -8.20 23.37 -1.25
C PHE A 81 -8.00 21.90 -1.56
N ARG A 82 -8.50 21.48 -2.73
CA ARG A 82 -8.21 20.18 -3.31
C ARG A 82 -7.58 20.40 -4.68
N LEU A 83 -6.48 19.72 -4.94
CA LEU A 83 -5.90 19.64 -6.28
C LEU A 83 -6.33 18.30 -6.88
N ASP A 84 -6.83 18.33 -8.11
CA ASP A 84 -7.08 17.17 -8.95
C ASP A 84 -6.76 17.51 -10.42
N LYS A 85 -7.00 16.57 -11.35
CA LYS A 85 -6.77 16.78 -12.79
C LYS A 85 -7.56 17.95 -13.38
N SER A 86 -8.69 18.33 -12.77
CA SER A 86 -9.51 19.48 -13.21
C SER A 86 -9.00 20.82 -12.64
N GLY A 87 -7.92 20.79 -11.84
CA GLY A 87 -7.28 21.96 -11.25
C GLY A 87 -7.55 22.11 -9.75
N VAL A 88 -7.38 23.33 -9.24
CA VAL A 88 -7.58 23.61 -7.82
C VAL A 88 -9.05 23.91 -7.54
N LYS A 89 -9.70 23.03 -6.78
CA LYS A 89 -11.01 23.30 -6.19
C LYS A 89 -10.85 24.05 -4.86
N LYS A 90 -11.40 25.26 -4.80
CA LYS A 90 -11.42 26.10 -3.60
C LYS A 90 -12.82 26.17 -3.01
N VAL A 91 -12.93 25.81 -1.74
CA VAL A 91 -14.17 25.90 -0.96
C VAL A 91 -13.98 26.87 0.20
N VAL A 92 -14.93 27.79 0.40
CA VAL A 92 -14.97 28.70 1.55
C VAL A 92 -16.26 28.49 2.32
N LEU A 93 -16.14 28.11 3.59
CA LEU A 93 -17.24 27.95 4.54
C LEU A 93 -17.16 29.09 5.57
N THR A 94 -18.31 29.66 5.94
CA THR A 94 -18.38 30.68 7.01
C THR A 94 -19.24 30.15 8.15
N LEU A 95 -18.75 30.21 9.39
CA LEU A 95 -19.51 29.74 10.55
C LEU A 95 -20.84 30.48 10.67
N GLY A 96 -21.92 29.73 10.95
CA GLY A 96 -23.27 30.28 11.09
C GLY A 96 -23.96 30.65 9.77
N SER A 97 -23.25 30.63 8.64
CA SER A 97 -23.83 30.89 7.32
C SER A 97 -24.28 29.61 6.64
N LYS A 98 -25.49 29.61 6.06
CA LYS A 98 -25.95 28.54 5.16
C LYS A 98 -25.42 28.69 3.73
N THR A 99 -24.56 29.66 3.46
CA THR A 99 -23.96 29.87 2.14
C THR A 99 -22.46 29.60 2.19
N ALA A 100 -22.02 28.66 1.37
CA ALA A 100 -20.63 28.36 1.05
C ALA A 100 -20.25 29.01 -0.29
N LEU A 101 -18.96 29.25 -0.52
CA LEU A 101 -18.44 29.62 -1.84
C LEU A 101 -17.61 28.46 -2.39
N VAL A 102 -17.86 28.05 -3.63
CA VAL A 102 -17.11 27.01 -4.34
C VAL A 102 -16.61 27.64 -5.63
N ASN A 103 -15.29 27.78 -5.77
CA ASN A 103 -14.65 28.51 -6.87
C ASN A 103 -15.27 29.91 -7.10
N GLY A 104 -15.67 30.57 -6.01
CA GLY A 104 -16.34 31.89 -6.04
C GLY A 104 -17.86 31.86 -6.22
N GLY A 105 -18.43 30.75 -6.72
CA GLY A 105 -19.88 30.57 -6.85
C GLY A 105 -20.56 30.24 -5.52
N SER A 106 -21.78 30.74 -5.30
CA SER A 106 -22.53 30.49 -4.06
C SER A 106 -23.23 29.13 -4.06
N VAL A 107 -23.08 28.37 -2.97
CA VAL A 107 -23.72 27.07 -2.75
C VAL A 107 -24.44 27.06 -1.42
N LYS A 108 -25.70 26.59 -1.40
CA LYS A 108 -26.52 26.50 -0.20
C LYS A 108 -26.22 25.22 0.58
N LEU A 109 -26.08 25.35 1.90
CA LEU A 109 -25.93 24.26 2.85
C LEU A 109 -27.28 23.93 3.51
N ALA A 110 -27.52 22.66 3.81
CA ALA A 110 -28.70 22.22 4.55
C ALA A 110 -28.74 22.84 5.97
N VAL A 111 -27.60 22.75 6.66
CA VAL A 111 -27.35 23.34 7.97
C VAL A 111 -26.05 24.14 7.91
N ALA A 112 -26.02 25.29 8.56
CA ALA A 112 -24.83 26.13 8.61
C ALA A 112 -23.69 25.42 9.35
N PRO A 113 -22.41 25.66 9.00
CA PRO A 113 -21.27 25.18 9.77
C PRO A 113 -21.35 25.70 11.21
N GLN A 114 -21.14 24.81 12.18
CA GLN A 114 -21.17 25.15 13.61
C GLN A 114 -19.92 24.63 14.31
N THR A 115 -19.56 25.28 15.41
CA THR A 115 -18.47 24.80 16.28
C THR A 115 -19.05 24.01 17.42
N ILE A 116 -18.64 22.75 17.57
CA ILE A 116 -18.93 21.89 18.72
C ILE A 116 -17.60 21.52 19.35
N ARG A 117 -17.39 21.88 20.62
CA ARG A 117 -16.15 21.58 21.38
C ARG A 117 -14.88 21.93 20.59
N GLY A 118 -14.86 23.12 19.97
CA GLY A 118 -13.74 23.60 19.17
C GLY A 118 -13.59 22.98 17.76
N THR A 119 -14.45 22.02 17.38
CA THR A 119 -14.43 21.38 16.06
C THR A 119 -15.53 21.96 15.17
N THR A 120 -15.19 22.34 13.93
CA THR A 120 -16.23 22.71 12.96
C THR A 120 -16.92 21.45 12.42
N MET A 121 -18.23 21.44 12.57
CA MET A 121 -19.13 20.42 12.07
C MET A 121 -19.89 20.95 10.86
N ILE A 122 -20.00 20.13 9.81
CA ILE A 122 -20.75 20.46 8.58
C ILE A 122 -21.67 19.31 8.15
N PRO A 123 -22.67 19.55 7.28
CA PRO A 123 -23.47 18.47 6.73
C PRO A 123 -22.62 17.41 6.01
N LEU A 124 -22.82 16.13 6.32
CA LEU A 124 -22.13 15.01 5.67
C LEU A 124 -22.30 15.03 4.14
N SER A 125 -23.49 15.39 3.65
CA SER A 125 -23.80 15.48 2.22
C SER A 125 -22.92 16.46 1.45
N PHE A 126 -22.29 17.43 2.14
CA PHE A 126 -21.38 18.38 1.52
C PHE A 126 -20.16 17.70 0.88
N PHE A 127 -19.65 16.62 1.48
CA PHE A 127 -18.53 15.86 0.90
C PHE A 127 -18.89 15.20 -0.41
N SER A 128 -20.13 14.70 -0.52
CA SER A 128 -20.62 14.15 -1.78
C SER A 128 -20.80 15.22 -2.84
N GLN A 129 -21.50 16.31 -2.48
CA GLN A 129 -21.81 17.38 -3.42
C GLN A 129 -20.56 18.15 -3.91
N GLN A 130 -19.56 18.34 -3.04
CA GLN A 130 -18.43 19.21 -3.34
C GLN A 130 -17.09 18.49 -3.50
N PHE A 131 -16.94 17.27 -3.01
CA PHE A 131 -15.68 16.53 -3.13
C PHE A 131 -15.85 15.15 -3.79
N GLY A 132 -17.02 14.86 -4.35
CA GLY A 132 -17.27 13.63 -5.12
C GLY A 132 -17.24 12.35 -4.28
N ALA A 133 -17.30 12.46 -2.94
CA ALA A 133 -17.30 11.29 -2.08
C ALA A 133 -18.68 10.60 -2.08
N ASN A 134 -18.68 9.27 -1.99
CA ASN A 134 -19.90 8.56 -1.63
C ASN A 134 -20.03 8.58 -0.11
N VAL A 135 -21.20 8.97 0.40
CA VAL A 135 -21.43 9.08 1.84
C VAL A 135 -22.70 8.35 2.23
N ALA A 136 -22.66 7.66 3.37
CA ALA A 136 -23.80 6.98 3.94
C ALA A 136 -23.82 7.12 5.46
N TRP A 137 -25.02 7.14 6.02
CA TRP A 137 -25.24 7.02 7.46
C TRP A 137 -26.02 5.74 7.74
N ASN A 138 -25.44 4.85 8.55
CA ASN A 138 -26.12 3.67 9.06
C ASN A 138 -26.57 3.93 10.50
N GLN A 139 -27.88 4.06 10.70
CA GLN A 139 -28.47 4.35 12.01
C GLN A 139 -28.28 3.21 13.02
N GLN A 140 -28.41 1.95 12.58
CA GLN A 140 -28.31 0.78 13.47
C GLN A 140 -26.88 0.58 13.96
N ALA A 141 -25.91 0.69 13.05
CA ALA A 141 -24.48 0.58 13.35
C ALA A 141 -23.86 1.89 13.87
N LYS A 142 -24.64 2.99 13.94
CA LYS A 142 -24.17 4.35 14.24
C LYS A 142 -22.89 4.72 13.49
N THR A 143 -22.88 4.49 12.18
CA THR A 143 -21.67 4.60 11.36
C THR A 143 -21.87 5.56 10.20
N VAL A 144 -20.98 6.55 10.09
CA VAL A 144 -20.77 7.32 8.87
C VAL A 144 -19.78 6.57 7.99
N SER A 145 -20.18 6.21 6.79
CA SER A 145 -19.29 5.63 5.77
C SER A 145 -19.01 6.67 4.70
N ILE A 146 -17.74 6.81 4.33
CA ILE A 146 -17.25 7.73 3.30
C ILE A 146 -16.34 6.92 2.39
N THR A 147 -16.62 6.93 1.09
CA THR A 147 -15.70 6.45 0.05
C THR A 147 -15.22 7.65 -0.72
N SER A 148 -13.92 7.93 -0.65
CA SER A 148 -13.30 9.01 -1.41
C SER A 148 -13.33 8.67 -2.92
N PRO A 149 -13.39 9.67 -3.81
CA PRO A 149 -13.39 9.40 -5.23
C PRO A 149 -12.04 8.81 -5.69
N LYS A 150 -11.98 8.42 -6.96
CA LYS A 150 -10.71 8.06 -7.60
C LYS A 150 -9.68 9.17 -7.46
N THR A 151 -8.42 8.78 -7.38
CA THR A 151 -7.29 9.70 -7.34
C THR A 151 -6.17 9.10 -8.17
N GLU A 152 -5.48 9.95 -8.90
CA GLU A 152 -4.27 9.60 -9.62
C GLU A 152 -3.18 9.23 -8.63
N MET A 153 -2.59 8.06 -8.80
CA MET A 153 -1.51 7.53 -7.99
C MET A 153 -0.56 6.77 -8.89
N TYR A 154 0.73 6.79 -8.57
CA TYR A 154 1.68 5.94 -9.27
C TYR A 154 1.32 4.46 -9.06
N THR A 155 1.31 3.68 -10.13
CA THR A 155 1.00 2.25 -10.11
C THR A 155 2.15 1.43 -10.66
N LEU A 156 2.58 0.45 -9.88
CA LEU A 156 3.58 -0.53 -10.31
C LEU A 156 2.97 -1.94 -10.25
N GLY A 157 3.01 -2.67 -11.35
CA GLY A 157 2.64 -4.08 -11.38
C GLY A 157 3.87 -4.97 -11.23
N PHE A 158 3.70 -6.15 -10.63
CA PHE A 158 4.71 -7.22 -10.69
C PHE A 158 4.28 -8.27 -11.72
N TYR A 159 5.11 -8.45 -12.75
CA TYR A 159 4.97 -9.43 -13.81
C TYR A 159 5.96 -10.58 -13.58
N ALA A 160 5.55 -11.50 -12.71
CA ALA A 160 6.33 -12.68 -12.33
C ALA A 160 5.44 -13.92 -12.24
N ILE A 161 6.02 -15.12 -12.27
CA ILE A 161 5.40 -16.42 -11.95
C ILE A 161 4.02 -16.65 -12.63
N SER A 162 3.93 -17.32 -13.78
CA SER A 162 2.62 -17.61 -14.42
C SER A 162 1.80 -16.37 -14.85
N SER A 163 2.43 -15.20 -14.99
CA SER A 163 1.78 -13.98 -15.52
C SER A 163 2.04 -13.74 -17.01
N TYR A 164 2.79 -14.62 -17.69
CA TYR A 164 3.24 -14.39 -19.07
C TYR A 164 2.08 -14.15 -20.07
N SER A 165 0.92 -14.76 -19.85
CA SER A 165 -0.26 -14.56 -20.70
C SER A 165 -1.01 -13.24 -20.46
N GLU A 166 -0.65 -12.47 -19.42
CA GLU A 166 -1.35 -11.24 -19.02
C GLU A 166 -0.68 -9.96 -19.54
N TYR A 167 0.14 -10.05 -20.58
CA TYR A 167 0.86 -8.88 -21.14
C TYR A 167 -0.09 -7.75 -21.60
N ALA A 168 -1.36 -8.07 -21.90
CA ALA A 168 -2.39 -7.10 -22.26
C ALA A 168 -2.79 -6.15 -21.12
N LEU A 169 -2.46 -6.48 -19.85
CA LEU A 169 -2.73 -5.63 -18.69
C LEU A 169 -1.61 -4.63 -18.39
N LEU A 170 -0.48 -4.70 -19.11
CA LEU A 170 0.66 -3.81 -18.85
C LEU A 170 0.29 -2.32 -18.99
N PRO A 171 -0.41 -1.86 -20.05
CA PRO A 171 -0.73 -0.45 -20.26
C PRO A 171 -1.50 0.20 -19.11
N ASP A 172 -2.23 -0.59 -18.32
CA ASP A 172 -2.99 -0.10 -17.17
C ASP A 172 -2.08 0.35 -15.99
N PHE A 173 -0.75 0.19 -16.09
CA PHE A 173 0.22 0.58 -15.07
C PHE A 173 1.22 1.62 -15.58
N ASP A 174 1.68 2.49 -14.67
CA ASP A 174 2.79 3.42 -14.94
C ASP A 174 4.12 2.69 -15.10
N ALA A 175 4.30 1.57 -14.39
CA ALA A 175 5.50 0.74 -14.46
C ALA A 175 5.19 -0.74 -14.26
N MET A 176 6.02 -1.59 -14.86
CA MET A 176 5.94 -3.04 -14.70
C MET A 176 7.30 -3.61 -14.29
N ALA A 177 7.33 -4.34 -13.17
CA ALA A 177 8.50 -5.04 -12.67
C ALA A 177 8.51 -6.48 -13.16
N PHE A 178 9.42 -6.81 -14.07
CA PHE A 178 9.53 -8.12 -14.69
C PHE A 178 10.41 -9.06 -13.86
N GLY A 179 9.78 -9.99 -13.14
CA GLY A 179 10.40 -10.96 -12.23
C GLY A 179 11.13 -12.10 -12.93
N TRP A 180 11.96 -11.77 -13.92
CA TRP A 180 12.62 -12.73 -14.80
C TRP A 180 14.10 -12.96 -14.50
N SER A 181 14.60 -12.32 -13.43
CA SER A 181 15.97 -12.49 -12.97
C SER A 181 16.03 -12.63 -11.45
N ARG A 182 17.07 -13.30 -10.98
CA ARG A 182 17.29 -13.55 -9.55
C ARG A 182 18.76 -13.73 -9.21
N LEU A 183 19.09 -13.67 -7.92
CA LEU A 183 20.34 -14.25 -7.42
C LEU A 183 20.15 -15.74 -7.17
N ASP A 184 21.10 -16.55 -7.61
CA ASP A 184 21.12 -18.00 -7.37
C ASP A 184 21.73 -18.34 -6.01
N LYS A 185 21.91 -19.64 -5.73
CA LYS A 185 22.45 -20.14 -4.46
C LYS A 185 23.89 -19.68 -4.15
N ASN A 186 24.61 -19.23 -5.17
CA ASN A 186 25.96 -18.71 -5.07
C ASN A 186 25.98 -17.17 -4.98
N GLY A 187 24.81 -16.51 -5.00
CA GLY A 187 24.72 -15.05 -5.02
C GLY A 187 25.01 -14.45 -6.40
N GLU A 188 25.01 -15.26 -7.47
CA GLU A 188 25.25 -14.81 -8.84
C GLU A 188 23.92 -14.48 -9.53
N LEU A 189 23.91 -13.41 -10.34
CA LEU A 189 22.75 -13.07 -11.16
C LEU A 189 22.51 -14.18 -12.19
N THR A 190 21.28 -14.68 -12.24
CA THR A 190 20.80 -15.65 -13.23
C THR A 190 19.42 -15.26 -13.72
N THR A 191 19.08 -15.71 -14.92
CA THR A 191 17.75 -15.60 -15.51
C THR A 191 17.05 -16.95 -15.60
N THR A 192 17.50 -17.91 -14.78
CA THR A 192 16.92 -19.26 -14.70
C THR A 192 16.49 -19.55 -13.27
N GLY A 193 15.44 -20.36 -13.11
CA GLY A 193 14.85 -20.65 -11.81
C GLY A 193 13.48 -21.29 -11.95
N ALA A 194 12.89 -21.68 -10.82
CA ALA A 194 11.53 -22.21 -10.79
C ALA A 194 10.48 -21.10 -10.93
N ASP A 195 10.62 -20.05 -10.12
CA ASP A 195 9.62 -18.97 -10.02
C ASP A 195 10.04 -17.70 -10.78
N HIS A 196 11.34 -17.42 -10.80
CA HIS A 196 11.93 -16.24 -11.43
C HIS A 196 12.89 -16.69 -12.53
N TYR A 197 12.45 -16.56 -13.77
CA TYR A 197 13.18 -16.99 -14.96
C TYR A 197 12.79 -16.15 -16.17
N TRP A 198 13.68 -16.07 -17.16
CA TRP A 198 13.38 -15.49 -18.45
C TRP A 198 12.42 -16.42 -19.21
N PRO A 199 11.18 -16.01 -19.45
CA PRO A 199 10.19 -16.89 -20.05
C PRO A 199 10.54 -17.22 -21.50
N PRO A 200 10.15 -18.40 -22.01
CA PRO A 200 10.19 -18.65 -23.44
C PRO A 200 9.14 -17.78 -24.16
N ALA A 201 9.29 -17.61 -25.47
CA ALA A 201 8.27 -16.97 -26.29
C ALA A 201 6.96 -17.78 -26.30
N ASP A 202 5.83 -17.07 -26.40
CA ASP A 202 4.50 -17.66 -26.64
C ASP A 202 4.03 -17.26 -28.04
N GLY A 203 4.17 -18.17 -28.99
CA GLY A 203 4.02 -17.88 -30.42
C GLY A 203 4.99 -16.78 -30.85
N ASP A 204 4.45 -15.71 -31.45
CA ASP A 204 5.22 -14.55 -31.90
C ASP A 204 5.53 -13.55 -30.76
N THR A 205 4.95 -13.75 -29.58
CA THR A 205 5.12 -12.85 -28.43
C THR A 205 6.37 -13.25 -27.65
N THR A 206 7.47 -12.53 -27.87
CA THR A 206 8.74 -12.73 -27.16
C THR A 206 8.83 -11.85 -25.91
N PRO A 207 9.66 -12.20 -24.91
CA PRO A 207 9.89 -11.35 -23.74
C PRO A 207 10.45 -9.98 -24.12
N GLU A 208 11.35 -9.93 -25.10
CA GLU A 208 11.91 -8.69 -25.66
C GLU A 208 10.82 -7.82 -26.29
N TYR A 209 9.91 -8.42 -27.07
CA TYR A 209 8.77 -7.72 -27.63
C TYR A 209 7.89 -7.09 -26.54
N ILE A 210 7.61 -7.83 -25.45
CA ILE A 210 6.81 -7.30 -24.34
C ILE A 210 7.50 -6.11 -23.68
N VAL A 211 8.81 -6.20 -23.42
CA VAL A 211 9.57 -5.10 -22.81
C VAL A 211 9.60 -3.88 -23.72
N GLU A 212 9.87 -4.06 -25.01
CA GLU A 212 9.92 -2.97 -25.99
C GLU A 212 8.57 -2.27 -26.15
N ASN A 213 7.47 -3.04 -26.23
CA ASN A 213 6.14 -2.50 -26.47
C ASN A 213 5.45 -1.96 -25.20
N SER A 214 5.87 -2.39 -24.00
CA SER A 214 5.38 -1.80 -22.75
C SER A 214 5.61 -0.28 -22.72
N GLY A 215 6.79 0.16 -23.17
CA GLY A 215 7.13 1.59 -23.24
C GLY A 215 6.27 2.38 -24.23
N ALA A 216 5.83 1.76 -25.33
CA ALA A 216 4.94 2.39 -26.30
C ALA A 216 3.54 2.62 -25.73
N GLY A 217 3.09 1.78 -24.79
CA GLY A 217 1.82 1.93 -24.07
C GLY A 217 1.88 2.85 -22.86
N GLY A 218 2.99 3.59 -22.63
CA GLY A 218 3.15 4.47 -21.47
C GLY A 218 3.63 3.77 -20.19
N THR A 219 3.76 2.44 -20.20
CA THR A 219 4.26 1.65 -19.07
C THR A 219 5.78 1.58 -19.09
N THR A 220 6.42 1.97 -18.00
CA THR A 220 7.88 1.91 -17.88
C THR A 220 8.32 0.48 -17.50
N PRO A 221 9.13 -0.22 -18.32
CA PRO A 221 9.61 -1.56 -17.98
C PRO A 221 10.77 -1.52 -16.99
N TYR A 222 10.65 -2.28 -15.90
CA TYR A 222 11.68 -2.44 -14.88
C TYR A 222 12.19 -3.88 -14.83
N LEU A 223 13.52 -4.04 -14.83
CA LEU A 223 14.15 -5.33 -14.54
C LEU A 223 14.03 -5.59 -13.04
N MET A 224 13.27 -6.61 -12.63
CA MET A 224 13.25 -7.04 -11.23
C MET A 224 14.34 -8.07 -10.98
N VAL A 225 15.11 -7.86 -9.91
CA VAL A 225 16.13 -8.80 -9.41
C VAL A 225 15.66 -9.33 -8.06
N TYR A 226 15.18 -10.57 -8.06
CA TYR A 226 14.68 -11.25 -6.87
C TYR A 226 15.76 -12.05 -6.14
N SER A 227 15.73 -12.09 -4.81
CA SER A 227 16.32 -13.20 -4.07
C SER A 227 15.79 -13.25 -2.65
N GLY A 228 15.45 -14.42 -2.14
CA GLY A 228 15.43 -14.66 -0.70
C GLY A 228 16.84 -14.85 -0.15
N ASP A 229 16.99 -14.78 1.17
CA ASP A 229 18.27 -14.95 1.88
C ASP A 229 18.28 -16.16 2.84
N ASP A 230 17.32 -17.08 2.71
CA ASP A 230 17.23 -18.28 3.56
C ASP A 230 18.48 -19.19 3.43
N GLY A 231 19.10 -19.22 2.25
CA GLY A 231 20.35 -19.92 1.96
C GLY A 231 21.59 -19.01 1.95
N LEU A 232 21.47 -17.80 2.50
CA LEU A 232 22.49 -16.73 2.50
C LEU A 232 22.87 -16.24 1.10
N GLU A 233 22.00 -16.39 0.10
CA GLU A 233 22.27 -15.97 -1.28
C GLU A 233 22.59 -14.48 -1.38
N VAL A 234 21.79 -13.64 -0.72
CA VAL A 234 21.99 -12.19 -0.70
C VAL A 234 23.19 -11.86 0.17
N THR A 235 23.28 -12.44 1.37
CA THR A 235 24.40 -12.21 2.29
C THR A 235 25.75 -12.53 1.65
N LYS A 236 25.89 -13.67 0.95
CA LYS A 236 27.11 -14.02 0.20
C LYS A 236 27.48 -12.95 -0.83
N ASN A 237 26.50 -12.47 -1.59
CA ASN A 237 26.73 -11.42 -2.58
C ASN A 237 27.19 -10.11 -1.93
N LEU A 238 26.53 -9.71 -0.84
CA LEU A 238 26.80 -8.43 -0.17
C LEU A 238 28.18 -8.41 0.51
N GLU A 239 28.66 -9.54 1.01
CA GLU A 239 29.95 -9.64 1.73
C GLU A 239 31.16 -9.87 0.81
N ASP A 240 30.98 -10.44 -0.38
CA ASP A 240 32.05 -10.59 -1.38
C ASP A 240 32.04 -9.42 -2.37
N LYS A 241 33.02 -8.52 -2.23
CA LYS A 241 33.15 -7.33 -3.06
C LYS A 241 33.28 -7.65 -4.56
N ALA A 242 34.02 -8.70 -4.93
CA ALA A 242 34.22 -9.04 -6.33
C ALA A 242 32.93 -9.62 -6.93
N LEU A 243 32.21 -10.44 -6.16
CA LEU A 243 30.90 -10.95 -6.55
C LEU A 243 29.86 -9.83 -6.67
N GLN A 244 29.81 -8.90 -5.71
CA GLN A 244 28.97 -7.71 -5.76
C GLN A 244 29.23 -6.88 -7.02
N GLU A 245 30.48 -6.57 -7.34
CA GLU A 245 30.85 -5.78 -8.52
C GLU A 245 30.42 -6.47 -9.82
N ARG A 246 30.61 -7.79 -9.93
CA ARG A 246 30.14 -8.59 -11.08
C ARG A 246 28.62 -8.60 -11.17
N THR A 247 27.91 -8.82 -10.06
CA THR A 247 26.45 -8.82 -10.04
C THR A 247 25.88 -7.47 -10.46
N ILE A 248 26.44 -6.37 -9.97
CA ILE A 248 26.02 -5.01 -10.39
C ILE A 248 26.28 -4.80 -11.89
N ALA A 249 27.43 -5.23 -12.41
CA ALA A 249 27.72 -5.14 -13.84
C ALA A 249 26.70 -5.94 -14.67
N ASN A 250 26.42 -7.18 -14.27
CA ASN A 250 25.47 -8.05 -14.97
C ASN A 250 24.03 -7.53 -14.91
N ILE A 251 23.59 -6.94 -13.79
CA ILE A 251 22.28 -6.28 -13.69
C ILE A 251 22.18 -5.12 -14.67
N MET A 252 23.22 -4.28 -14.72
CA MET A 252 23.26 -3.11 -15.61
C MET A 252 23.28 -3.52 -17.08
N ASP A 253 24.11 -4.50 -17.43
CA ASP A 253 24.22 -5.02 -18.80
C ASP A 253 22.88 -5.62 -19.24
N LEU A 254 22.26 -6.46 -18.41
CA LEU A 254 20.95 -7.04 -18.72
C LEU A 254 19.87 -5.97 -18.88
N ALA A 255 19.81 -4.99 -17.96
CA ALA A 255 18.84 -3.91 -18.02
C ALA A 255 18.97 -3.09 -19.31
N VAL A 256 20.19 -2.68 -19.66
CA VAL A 256 20.47 -1.86 -20.85
C VAL A 256 20.25 -2.67 -22.14
N GLN A 257 20.80 -3.88 -22.24
CA GLN A 257 20.71 -4.70 -23.44
C GLN A 257 19.27 -5.13 -23.76
N LYS A 258 18.44 -5.34 -22.73
CA LYS A 258 17.03 -5.74 -22.89
C LYS A 258 16.07 -4.56 -22.91
N GLY A 259 16.56 -3.32 -22.89
CA GLY A 259 15.75 -2.13 -23.08
C GLY A 259 14.93 -1.67 -21.86
N PHE A 260 15.20 -2.22 -20.68
CA PHE A 260 14.57 -1.77 -19.44
C PHE A 260 14.92 -0.30 -19.15
N LYS A 261 14.01 0.38 -18.45
CA LYS A 261 14.11 1.81 -18.07
C LYS A 261 14.20 2.00 -16.56
N GLY A 262 14.07 0.93 -15.80
CA GLY A 262 14.30 0.91 -14.37
C GLY A 262 14.73 -0.46 -13.87
N ILE A 263 15.07 -0.51 -12.59
CA ILE A 263 15.42 -1.72 -11.85
C ILE A 263 14.58 -1.76 -10.58
N VAL A 264 14.01 -2.92 -10.25
CA VAL A 264 13.47 -3.21 -8.91
C VAL A 264 14.39 -4.20 -8.23
N LEU A 265 14.98 -3.82 -7.10
CA LEU A 265 15.63 -4.78 -6.21
C LEU A 265 14.59 -5.35 -5.24
N ASP A 266 14.41 -6.66 -5.28
CA ASP A 266 13.57 -7.42 -4.33
C ASP A 266 14.44 -8.48 -3.64
N LEU A 267 15.37 -7.98 -2.83
CA LEU A 267 16.29 -8.79 -2.04
C LEU A 267 15.71 -8.92 -0.64
N GLU A 268 15.09 -10.07 -0.37
CA GLU A 268 14.31 -10.38 0.81
C GLU A 268 15.14 -11.11 1.89
N GLY A 269 14.64 -11.16 3.12
CA GLY A 269 15.28 -11.96 4.18
C GLY A 269 16.32 -11.26 5.05
N LEU A 270 16.83 -10.10 4.62
CA LEU A 270 17.93 -9.42 5.32
C LEU A 270 17.62 -9.07 6.79
N GLY A 271 18.58 -9.40 7.65
CA GLY A 271 18.51 -9.14 9.09
C GLY A 271 17.54 -10.04 9.86
N MET A 272 17.08 -11.15 9.26
CA MET A 272 16.40 -12.23 9.99
C MET A 272 17.38 -12.98 10.91
N THR A 273 18.61 -13.20 10.43
CA THR A 273 19.71 -13.81 11.17
C THR A 273 20.98 -12.95 11.07
N GLY A 274 22.03 -13.31 11.81
CA GLY A 274 23.32 -12.60 11.76
C GLY A 274 23.33 -11.19 12.36
N ASP A 275 24.35 -10.41 11.99
CA ASP A 275 24.49 -9.01 12.40
C ASP A 275 23.63 -8.11 11.50
N LYS A 276 22.54 -7.61 12.08
CA LYS A 276 21.55 -6.76 11.41
C LYS A 276 22.12 -5.42 10.96
N ALA A 277 23.00 -4.83 11.76
CA ALA A 277 23.60 -3.54 11.44
C ALA A 277 24.59 -3.68 10.28
N LYS A 278 25.34 -4.79 10.27
CA LYS A 278 26.20 -5.15 9.15
C LYS A 278 25.39 -5.44 7.88
N ALA A 279 24.34 -6.26 7.95
CA ALA A 279 23.48 -6.55 6.80
C ALA A 279 22.90 -5.25 6.18
N ALA A 280 22.42 -4.32 7.01
CA ALA A 280 21.94 -3.03 6.54
C ALA A 280 23.06 -2.17 5.92
N ALA A 281 24.25 -2.14 6.52
CA ALA A 281 25.39 -1.39 5.99
C ALA A 281 25.88 -1.94 4.64
N ASP A 282 25.98 -3.25 4.50
CA ASP A 282 26.41 -3.90 3.26
C ASP A 282 25.37 -3.71 2.15
N TYR A 283 24.09 -3.84 2.49
CA TYR A 283 23.02 -3.59 1.51
C TYR A 283 22.97 -2.12 1.06
N ASN A 284 23.16 -1.18 1.99
CA ASN A 284 23.28 0.24 1.65
C ASN A 284 24.45 0.51 0.70
N ALA A 285 25.60 -0.15 0.90
CA ALA A 285 26.77 -0.01 0.03
C ALA A 285 26.50 -0.56 -1.38
N PHE A 286 25.89 -1.75 -1.47
CA PHE A 286 25.45 -2.34 -2.73
C PHE A 286 24.52 -1.39 -3.50
N VAL A 287 23.46 -0.93 -2.83
CA VAL A 287 22.44 -0.05 -3.41
C VAL A 287 23.04 1.27 -3.85
N LYS A 288 23.97 1.85 -3.07
CA LYS A 288 24.64 3.11 -3.44
C LYS A 288 25.43 2.96 -4.74
N ASN A 289 26.15 1.85 -4.90
CA ASN A 289 26.93 1.58 -6.10
C ASN A 289 26.03 1.35 -7.32
N LEU A 290 25.02 0.47 -7.19
CA LEU A 290 24.06 0.22 -8.26
C LEU A 290 23.32 1.50 -8.67
N SER A 291 22.84 2.27 -7.70
CA SER A 291 22.11 3.53 -7.93
C SER A 291 22.94 4.55 -8.71
N GLY A 292 24.23 4.70 -8.39
CA GLY A 292 25.14 5.57 -9.13
C GLY A 292 25.26 5.17 -10.60
N LYS A 293 25.40 3.86 -10.88
CA LYS A 293 25.50 3.33 -12.25
C LYS A 293 24.17 3.38 -13.01
N ALA A 294 23.06 3.07 -12.34
CA ALA A 294 21.71 3.15 -12.90
C ALA A 294 21.41 4.57 -13.38
N ARG A 295 21.63 5.58 -12.52
CA ARG A 295 21.43 6.99 -12.87
C ARG A 295 22.30 7.46 -14.02
N ALA A 296 23.56 7.00 -14.09
CA ALA A 296 24.45 7.32 -15.19
C ALA A 296 23.94 6.81 -16.55
N GLN A 297 23.08 5.79 -16.55
CA GLN A 297 22.40 5.25 -17.74
C GLN A 297 20.94 5.75 -17.88
N GLY A 298 20.51 6.70 -17.03
CA GLY A 298 19.12 7.18 -17.03
C GLY A 298 18.09 6.15 -16.53
N LEU A 299 18.53 5.08 -15.87
CA LEU A 299 17.66 4.07 -15.28
C LEU A 299 17.17 4.52 -13.90
N LYS A 300 15.88 4.30 -13.62
CA LYS A 300 15.31 4.42 -12.28
C LYS A 300 15.68 3.21 -11.41
N LEU A 301 15.75 3.40 -10.09
CA LEU A 301 15.94 2.33 -9.13
C LEU A 301 14.85 2.38 -8.06
N SER A 302 14.05 1.31 -7.97
CA SER A 302 13.10 1.10 -6.87
C SER A 302 13.55 -0.08 -6.03
N ILE A 303 13.22 -0.07 -4.73
CA ILE A 303 13.62 -1.12 -3.80
C ILE A 303 12.39 -1.63 -3.06
N ALA A 304 12.11 -2.92 -3.18
CA ALA A 304 11.15 -3.60 -2.33
C ALA A 304 11.79 -3.90 -0.98
N VAL A 305 11.04 -3.59 0.09
CA VAL A 305 11.51 -3.73 1.47
C VAL A 305 10.44 -4.38 2.32
N HIS A 306 10.85 -5.29 3.20
CA HIS A 306 9.97 -5.77 4.26
C HIS A 306 9.54 -4.60 5.16
N PRO A 307 8.30 -4.60 5.68
CA PRO A 307 7.79 -3.50 6.47
C PRO A 307 8.50 -3.44 7.83
N ILE A 308 8.71 -2.24 8.37
CA ILE A 308 9.47 -2.02 9.63
C ILE A 308 8.88 -2.79 10.83
N ASN A 309 7.57 -3.07 10.82
CA ASN A 309 6.89 -3.86 11.86
C ASN A 309 6.90 -5.38 11.58
N SER A 310 7.72 -5.86 10.65
CA SER A 310 8.01 -7.28 10.43
C SER A 310 9.18 -7.77 11.29
N SER A 311 9.50 -9.06 11.18
CA SER A 311 10.68 -9.65 11.83
C SER A 311 12.00 -9.29 11.13
N TYR A 312 11.95 -8.78 9.89
CA TYR A 312 13.13 -8.44 9.10
C TYR A 312 13.62 -7.03 9.42
N ASN A 313 14.86 -6.93 9.88
CA ASN A 313 15.41 -5.68 10.42
C ASN A 313 16.73 -5.25 9.72
N GLY A 314 17.02 -5.80 8.53
CA GLY A 314 18.23 -5.51 7.75
C GLY A 314 18.10 -4.33 6.78
N TYR A 315 17.05 -3.50 6.88
CA TYR A 315 16.75 -2.44 5.92
C TYR A 315 16.82 -1.05 6.57
N ASP A 316 17.80 -0.25 6.19
CA ASP A 316 17.87 1.17 6.59
C ASP A 316 17.03 2.02 5.63
N TYR A 317 15.74 2.15 5.95
CA TYR A 317 14.77 2.89 5.14
C TYR A 317 15.21 4.32 4.81
N LYS A 318 15.83 5.03 5.75
CA LYS A 318 16.22 6.43 5.55
C LYS A 318 17.33 6.52 4.50
N THR A 319 18.35 5.68 4.63
CA THR A 319 19.45 5.64 3.66
C THR A 319 18.96 5.13 2.31
N LEU A 320 18.24 4.01 2.28
CA LEU A 320 17.72 3.43 1.04
C LEU A 320 16.80 4.40 0.28
N ALA A 321 15.93 5.15 0.95
CA ALA A 321 15.08 6.14 0.30
C ALA A 321 15.84 7.33 -0.32
N SER A 322 17.02 7.66 0.22
CA SER A 322 17.91 8.67 -0.37
C SER A 322 18.66 8.15 -1.60
N LEU A 323 18.87 6.82 -1.67
CA LEU A 323 19.61 6.16 -2.73
C LEU A 323 18.72 5.70 -3.88
N ALA A 324 17.48 5.29 -3.60
CA ALA A 324 16.50 4.85 -4.59
C ALA A 324 15.61 6.01 -5.07
N ASP A 325 14.96 5.84 -6.21
CA ASP A 325 13.84 6.67 -6.63
C ASP A 325 12.63 6.41 -5.74
N ASP A 326 12.32 5.14 -5.47
CA ASP A 326 11.16 4.70 -4.69
C ASP A 326 11.48 3.55 -3.72
N LEU A 327 10.79 3.53 -2.57
CA LEU A 327 10.69 2.37 -1.69
C LEU A 327 9.30 1.75 -1.80
N ILE A 328 9.26 0.48 -2.17
CA ILE A 328 8.04 -0.33 -2.21
C ILE A 328 7.94 -1.07 -0.87
N VAL A 329 7.01 -0.65 -0.01
CA VAL A 329 6.81 -1.24 1.32
C VAL A 329 5.91 -2.46 1.18
N MET A 330 6.47 -3.67 1.33
CA MET A 330 5.76 -4.95 1.21
C MET A 330 4.88 -5.23 2.44
N ALA A 331 3.86 -4.40 2.67
CA ALA A 331 3.00 -4.46 3.84
C ALA A 331 1.96 -5.61 3.78
N TYR A 332 2.45 -6.83 3.55
CA TYR A 332 1.68 -8.08 3.48
C TYR A 332 2.49 -9.24 4.08
N ALA A 333 1.91 -10.44 4.08
CA ALA A 333 2.45 -11.63 4.73
C ALA A 333 2.56 -11.53 6.27
N TYR A 334 1.62 -10.84 6.92
CA TYR A 334 1.53 -10.85 8.39
C TYR A 334 0.87 -12.12 8.95
N GLY A 335 0.12 -12.85 8.11
CA GLY A 335 -0.66 -14.02 8.48
C GLY A 335 -0.42 -15.23 7.57
N ASP A 336 -1.51 -15.92 7.20
CA ASP A 336 -1.50 -17.15 6.40
C ASP A 336 -1.31 -16.93 4.89
N GLN A 337 -1.20 -15.66 4.46
CA GLN A 337 -1.11 -15.21 3.07
C GLN A 337 -2.31 -15.57 2.18
N LYS A 338 -3.42 -16.04 2.77
CA LYS A 338 -4.67 -16.40 2.08
C LYS A 338 -5.84 -15.51 2.51
N SER A 339 -5.76 -14.99 3.73
CA SER A 339 -6.73 -14.07 4.30
C SER A 339 -6.25 -12.63 4.14
N PRO A 340 -7.16 -11.65 3.98
CA PRO A 340 -6.78 -10.25 3.88
C PRO A 340 -5.88 -9.80 5.02
N GLU A 341 -4.87 -9.00 4.69
CA GLU A 341 -3.90 -8.58 5.70
C GLU A 341 -4.58 -7.69 6.75
N PRO A 342 -4.18 -7.74 8.03
CA PRO A 342 -4.75 -6.87 9.04
C PRO A 342 -4.52 -5.39 8.68
N THR A 343 -5.57 -4.64 8.37
CA THR A 343 -5.43 -3.24 7.94
C THR A 343 -4.75 -2.34 8.98
N SER A 344 -4.86 -2.67 10.28
CA SER A 344 -4.10 -2.01 11.34
C SER A 344 -2.59 -2.20 11.24
N LYS A 345 -2.12 -3.37 10.80
CA LYS A 345 -0.69 -3.65 10.56
C LYS A 345 -0.17 -2.90 9.34
N VAL A 346 -0.99 -2.80 8.28
CA VAL A 346 -0.67 -2.01 7.10
C VAL A 346 -0.59 -0.51 7.44
N ASP A 347 -1.57 0.02 8.18
CA ASP A 347 -1.54 1.40 8.69
C ASP A 347 -0.30 1.68 9.54
N GLU A 348 0.04 0.77 10.44
CA GLU A 348 1.26 0.87 11.26
C GLU A 348 2.53 0.90 10.39
N ALA A 349 2.65 0.01 9.40
CA ALA A 349 3.80 -0.02 8.50
C ALA A 349 3.98 1.30 7.74
N ILE A 350 2.89 1.87 7.21
CA ILE A 350 2.91 3.18 6.54
C ILE A 350 3.39 4.27 7.48
N ARG A 351 2.82 4.34 8.70
CA ARG A 351 3.20 5.35 9.70
C ARG A 351 4.66 5.23 10.14
N LEU A 352 5.21 4.01 10.22
CA LEU A 352 6.61 3.79 10.54
C LEU A 352 7.51 4.21 9.37
N ALA A 353 7.15 3.88 8.13
CA ALA A 353 7.90 4.27 6.95
C ALA A 353 7.95 5.80 6.76
N LEU A 354 6.83 6.49 7.02
CA LEU A 354 6.75 7.96 6.97
C LEU A 354 7.60 8.68 8.04
N LYS A 355 8.08 7.97 9.07
CA LYS A 355 9.07 8.53 10.01
C LYS A 355 10.50 8.49 9.44
N GLN A 356 10.73 7.66 8.42
CA GLN A 356 12.06 7.44 7.83
C GLN A 356 12.24 8.21 6.52
N THR A 357 11.17 8.48 5.79
CA THR A 357 11.20 9.18 4.49
C THR A 357 9.90 9.93 4.20
N THR A 358 9.83 10.61 3.05
CA THR A 358 8.67 11.38 2.61
C THR A 358 7.65 10.51 1.87
N LYS A 359 6.39 10.93 1.90
CA LYS A 359 5.28 10.25 1.22
C LYS A 359 5.52 10.06 -0.29
N ASP A 360 6.22 10.99 -0.94
CA ASP A 360 6.55 10.95 -2.38
C ASP A 360 7.63 9.91 -2.74
N LYS A 361 8.25 9.27 -1.74
CA LYS A 361 9.18 8.15 -1.90
C LYS A 361 8.54 6.78 -1.68
N LEU A 362 7.32 6.74 -1.13
CA LEU A 362 6.71 5.51 -0.64
C LEU A 362 5.65 5.01 -1.59
N VAL A 363 5.77 3.74 -1.96
CA VAL A 363 4.80 2.98 -2.75
C VAL A 363 4.32 1.83 -1.88
N LEU A 364 3.00 1.71 -1.67
CA LEU A 364 2.44 0.66 -0.81
C LEU A 364 2.30 -0.66 -1.60
N GLY A 365 3.00 -1.70 -1.18
CA GLY A 365 2.80 -3.06 -1.67
C GLY A 365 1.45 -3.63 -1.24
N VAL A 366 0.69 -4.16 -2.20
CA VAL A 366 -0.61 -4.80 -2.01
C VAL A 366 -0.58 -6.18 -2.66
N SER A 367 -0.72 -7.23 -1.84
CA SER A 367 -0.71 -8.62 -2.31
C SER A 367 -2.11 -9.06 -2.71
N LEU A 368 -2.29 -9.41 -3.97
CA LEU A 368 -3.54 -9.89 -4.54
C LEU A 368 -3.81 -11.36 -4.22
N ALA A 369 -2.80 -12.08 -3.71
CA ALA A 369 -2.98 -13.44 -3.23
C ALA A 369 -3.82 -13.50 -1.93
N SER A 370 -3.71 -12.47 -1.10
CA SER A 370 -4.38 -12.40 0.21
C SER A 370 -5.57 -11.44 0.23
N GLU A 371 -5.59 -10.42 -0.63
CA GLU A 371 -6.64 -9.40 -0.66
C GLU A 371 -7.85 -9.77 -1.53
N ASN A 372 -9.01 -9.20 -1.21
CA ASN A 372 -10.25 -9.30 -1.99
C ASN A 372 -10.78 -7.91 -2.39
N GLU A 373 -11.90 -7.88 -3.12
CA GLU A 373 -12.60 -6.67 -3.61
C GLU A 373 -12.74 -5.54 -2.57
N SER A 374 -13.05 -5.87 -1.31
CA SER A 374 -13.24 -4.89 -0.25
C SER A 374 -11.92 -4.47 0.39
N SER A 375 -11.06 -5.45 0.66
CA SER A 375 -9.84 -5.23 1.42
C SER A 375 -8.74 -4.56 0.57
N VAL A 376 -8.67 -4.85 -0.73
CA VAL A 376 -7.78 -4.17 -1.70
C VAL A 376 -8.07 -2.67 -1.75
N ASN A 377 -9.35 -2.29 -1.84
CA ASN A 377 -9.78 -0.89 -1.84
C ASN A 377 -9.51 -0.22 -0.50
N THR A 378 -9.56 -0.97 0.59
CA THR A 378 -9.17 -0.47 1.91
C THR A 378 -7.67 -0.13 1.97
N LYS A 379 -6.80 -0.95 1.36
CA LYS A 379 -5.34 -0.65 1.30
C LYS A 379 -5.05 0.58 0.44
N ILE A 380 -5.71 0.67 -0.72
CA ILE A 380 -5.63 1.84 -1.60
C ILE A 380 -6.12 3.09 -0.87
N GLY A 381 -7.24 2.97 -0.13
CA GLY A 381 -7.76 4.03 0.74
C GLY A 381 -6.74 4.54 1.75
N LEU A 382 -5.98 3.64 2.39
CA LEU A 382 -4.87 4.04 3.26
C LEU A 382 -3.77 4.78 2.49
N ALA A 383 -3.37 4.29 1.32
CA ALA A 383 -2.36 4.96 0.50
C ALA A 383 -2.79 6.39 0.13
N LYS A 384 -4.05 6.57 -0.30
CA LYS A 384 -4.66 7.89 -0.55
C LYS A 384 -4.65 8.77 0.69
N ARG A 385 -5.10 8.22 1.83
CA ARG A 385 -5.21 8.94 3.11
C ARG A 385 -3.87 9.49 3.60
N TYR A 386 -2.79 8.74 3.39
CA TYR A 386 -1.44 9.18 3.73
C TYR A 386 -0.75 9.97 2.62
N GLY A 387 -1.38 10.12 1.45
CA GLY A 387 -0.85 10.81 0.29
C GLY A 387 0.45 10.19 -0.21
N LEU A 388 0.56 8.85 -0.16
CA LEU A 388 1.72 8.12 -0.66
C LEU A 388 1.83 8.31 -2.18
N LYS A 389 3.05 8.15 -2.72
CA LYS A 389 3.29 8.25 -4.17
C LYS A 389 2.36 7.32 -4.96
N GLY A 390 2.18 6.09 -4.46
CA GLY A 390 1.55 5.04 -5.25
C GLY A 390 1.26 3.74 -4.53
N ILE A 391 0.84 2.76 -5.32
CA ILE A 391 0.70 1.36 -4.93
C ILE A 391 1.54 0.46 -5.84
N ALA A 392 2.01 -0.66 -5.30
CA ALA A 392 2.66 -1.72 -6.05
C ALA A 392 1.86 -3.02 -5.86
N VAL A 393 1.55 -3.69 -6.96
CA VAL A 393 0.51 -4.74 -6.99
C VAL A 393 1.19 -6.08 -7.22
N TRP A 394 1.24 -6.89 -6.16
CA TRP A 394 1.83 -8.24 -6.17
C TRP A 394 0.73 -9.30 -6.28
N ARG A 395 0.48 -9.92 -7.41
CA ARG A 395 1.11 -9.76 -8.72
C ARG A 395 0.09 -10.13 -9.79
N LEU A 396 0.40 -9.80 -11.03
CA LEU A 396 -0.34 -10.31 -12.19
C LEU A 396 -0.34 -11.85 -12.15
N GLY A 397 -1.39 -12.50 -12.65
CA GLY A 397 -1.59 -13.94 -12.67
C GLY A 397 -2.34 -14.51 -11.45
N LEU A 398 -2.62 -13.69 -10.43
CA LEU A 398 -3.32 -14.12 -9.20
C LEU A 398 -4.73 -13.53 -9.05
N ILE A 399 -5.13 -12.57 -9.90
CA ILE A 399 -6.45 -11.95 -9.85
C ILE A 399 -7.38 -12.54 -10.89
N GLY A 400 -8.59 -12.92 -10.46
CA GLY A 400 -9.74 -12.93 -11.34
C GLY A 400 -10.25 -11.50 -11.56
N GLN A 401 -10.53 -11.11 -12.80
CA GLN A 401 -11.07 -9.82 -13.32
C GLN A 401 -11.86 -8.90 -12.35
N LYS A 402 -12.53 -9.43 -11.33
CA LYS A 402 -13.27 -8.68 -10.32
C LYS A 402 -12.39 -7.81 -9.41
N ALA A 403 -11.30 -8.33 -8.83
CA ALA A 403 -10.47 -7.50 -7.94
C ALA A 403 -9.79 -6.36 -8.72
N TRP A 404 -9.40 -6.63 -9.98
CA TRP A 404 -8.94 -5.62 -10.94
C TRP A 404 -9.98 -4.52 -11.17
N SER A 405 -11.21 -4.92 -11.54
CA SER A 405 -12.33 -4.00 -11.75
C SER A 405 -12.64 -3.13 -10.52
N GLU A 406 -12.54 -3.69 -9.32
CA GLU A 406 -12.74 -2.95 -8.08
C GLU A 406 -11.60 -1.97 -7.78
N MET A 407 -10.34 -2.33 -8.05
CA MET A 407 -9.21 -1.41 -7.93
C MET A 407 -9.37 -0.20 -8.86
N ASN A 408 -9.87 -0.43 -10.08
CA ASN A 408 -10.16 0.62 -11.06
C ASN A 408 -11.23 1.60 -10.57
N LYS A 409 -11.99 1.26 -9.51
CA LYS A 409 -12.94 2.20 -8.89
C LYS A 409 -12.29 3.16 -7.89
N SER A 410 -11.07 2.88 -7.44
CA SER A 410 -10.38 3.65 -6.39
C SER A 410 -9.13 4.38 -6.86
N VAL A 411 -8.45 3.86 -7.88
CA VAL A 411 -7.29 4.50 -8.52
C VAL A 411 -7.64 4.81 -9.96
N GLU A 412 -7.16 5.96 -10.46
CA GLU A 412 -7.13 6.19 -11.90
C GLU A 412 -5.90 5.47 -12.45
N LEU A 413 -6.12 4.35 -13.12
CA LEU A 413 -5.08 3.68 -13.88
C LEU A 413 -4.74 4.51 -15.12
N SER A 414 -3.51 4.34 -15.61
CA SER A 414 -3.03 5.04 -16.81
C SER A 414 -3.90 4.62 -18.00
N GLU A 415 -4.37 5.59 -18.79
CA GLU A 415 -5.21 5.38 -19.98
C GLU A 415 -4.41 5.06 -21.24
#